data_AF-A0A161Z786-F1
#
_entry.id   AF-A0A161Z786-F1
#
_cell.length_a   1.000
_cell.length_b   1.000
_cell.length_c   1.000
_cell.angle_alpha   90.00
_cell.angle_beta   90.00
_cell.angle_gamma   90.00
#
_symmetry.space_group_name_H-M   'P 1'
#
loop_
_entity.id
_entity.type
_entity.pdbx_description
1 polymer ?
#
loop_
_entity_poly.entity_id
_entity_poly.type
_entity_poly.pdbx_seq_one_letter_code
_entity_poly.pdbx_strand_id
1 'polypeptide(L)'
;MAGVEINDRFVRRTLDNGRVEEVLWQELSEVRIITTADGPFADDVFFVLIGARGNGCVVPHSAADTAFLMRLQQLPGFDHAKVIEAMGTVTDRQFLVWRRRN
;
A
#
# COMPACT_ATOMS: atom_id res chain seq x y z
N MET A 1 11.86 4.41 16.29
CA MET A 1 11.08 3.16 16.39
C MET A 1 10.52 2.91 15.00
N ALA A 2 10.75 1.72 14.43
CA ALA A 2 10.15 1.37 13.15
C ALA A 2 8.64 1.21 13.30
N GLY A 3 7.89 1.51 12.25
CA GLY A 3 6.43 1.44 12.28
C GLY A 3 5.78 2.17 11.12
N VAL A 4 4.47 1.96 11.00
CA VAL A 4 3.61 2.62 10.02
C VAL A 4 2.67 3.58 10.76
N GLU A 5 2.59 4.81 10.29
CA GLU A 5 1.64 5.82 10.74
C GLU A 5 0.70 6.17 9.59
N ILE A 6 -0.61 6.08 9.85
CA ILE A 6 -1.67 6.37 8.89
C ILE A 6 -2.57 7.43 9.50
N ASN A 7 -2.78 8.54 8.80
CA ASN A 7 -3.70 9.59 9.22
C ASN A 7 -4.32 10.28 8.00
N ASP A 8 -5.07 11.37 8.24
CA ASP A 8 -5.80 12.04 7.17
C ASP A 8 -4.97 12.79 6.15
N ARG A 9 -3.70 13.05 6.48
CA ARG A 9 -2.76 13.82 5.64
C ARG A 9 -1.81 12.91 4.87
N PHE A 10 -1.30 11.86 5.52
CA PHE A 10 -0.26 11.03 4.96
C PHE A 10 -0.33 9.57 5.39
N VAL A 11 0.45 8.77 4.68
CA VAL A 11 0.88 7.42 5.09
C VAL A 11 2.40 7.46 5.17
N ARG A 12 2.95 7.07 6.32
CA ARG A 12 4.39 7.12 6.60
C ARG A 12 4.87 5.80 7.17
N ARG A 13 6.00 5.31 6.69
CA ARG A 13 6.74 4.19 7.29
C ARG A 13 8.12 4.67 7.73
N THR A 14 8.46 4.37 8.98
CA THR A 14 9.84 4.52 9.49
C THR A 14 10.48 3.14 9.55
N LEU A 15 11.65 2.98 8.93
CA LEU A 15 12.42 1.74 8.91
C LEU A 15 13.38 1.68 10.10
N ASP A 16 13.91 0.49 10.40
CA ASP A 16 14.85 0.28 11.53
C ASP A 16 16.12 1.12 11.42
N ASN A 17 16.56 1.43 10.20
CA ASN A 17 17.71 2.29 9.93
C ASN A 17 17.39 3.80 10.02
N GLY A 18 16.18 4.18 10.44
CA GLY A 18 15.73 5.57 10.54
C GLY A 18 15.28 6.20 9.22
N ARG A 19 15.35 5.48 8.10
CA ARG A 19 14.82 5.97 6.82
C ARG A 19 13.30 6.12 6.93
N VAL A 20 12.79 7.22 6.38
CA VAL A 20 11.36 7.52 6.34
C VAL A 20 10.87 7.47 4.90
N GLU A 21 9.80 6.73 4.70
CA GLU A 21 9.03 6.64 3.47
C GLU A 21 7.67 7.30 3.74
N GLU A 22 7.24 8.22 2.89
CA GLU A 22 6.00 8.96 3.09
C GLU A 22 5.31 9.26 1.77
N VAL A 23 3.98 9.17 1.76
CA VAL A 23 3.13 9.68 0.68
C VAL A 23 2.00 10.51 1.29
N LEU A 24 1.84 11.75 0.81
CA LEU A 24 0.68 12.57 1.09
C LEU A 24 -0.52 12.09 0.28
N TRP A 25 -1.71 12.01 0.88
CA TRP A 25 -2.91 11.58 0.16
C TRP A 25 -3.23 12.44 -1.06
N GLN A 26 -2.96 13.75 -0.98
CA GLN A 26 -3.17 14.68 -2.09
C GLN A 26 -2.22 14.43 -3.27
N GLU A 27 -1.07 13.80 -3.02
CA GLU A 27 -0.05 13.49 -4.01
C GLU A 27 -0.12 12.04 -4.49
N LEU A 28 -0.97 11.21 -3.89
CA LEU A 28 -1.14 9.81 -4.28
C LEU A 28 -1.49 9.71 -5.76
N SER A 29 -0.65 8.99 -6.50
CA SER A 29 -0.75 8.83 -7.95
C SER A 29 -1.03 7.39 -8.37
N GLU A 30 -0.61 6.43 -7.54
CA GLU A 30 -0.73 5.02 -7.84
C GLU A 30 -0.75 4.18 -6.56
N VAL A 31 -1.51 3.09 -6.58
CA VAL A 31 -1.53 2.08 -5.53
C VAL A 31 -1.33 0.72 -6.18
N ARG A 32 -0.37 -0.04 -5.64
CA ARG A 32 -0.13 -1.42 -6.02
C ARG A 32 -0.30 -2.34 -4.82
N ILE A 33 -0.58 -3.61 -5.09
CA ILE A 33 -0.38 -4.69 -4.14
C ILE A 33 0.78 -5.55 -4.63
N ILE A 34 1.72 -5.85 -3.75
CA ILE A 34 2.79 -6.81 -3.97
C ILE A 34 2.52 -8.01 -3.09
N THR A 35 2.55 -9.20 -3.69
CA THR A 35 2.52 -10.49 -2.97
C THR A 35 3.90 -11.13 -3.02
N THR A 36 4.23 -11.92 -2.01
CA THR A 36 5.49 -12.70 -1.93
C THR A 36 5.20 -14.14 -1.52
N ALA A 37 6.16 -15.04 -1.71
CA ALA A 37 6.07 -16.43 -1.26
C ALA A 37 6.47 -16.65 0.22
N ASP A 38 6.71 -15.58 0.99
CA ASP A 38 7.28 -15.66 2.36
C ASP A 38 6.24 -15.98 3.46
N GLY A 39 4.95 -15.99 3.11
CA GLY A 39 3.86 -16.35 4.01
C GLY A 39 3.86 -17.83 4.43
N PRO A 40 3.09 -18.22 5.47
CA PRO A 40 2.12 -17.40 6.21
C PRO A 40 2.69 -16.78 7.51
N PHE A 41 3.96 -17.04 7.83
CA PHE A 41 4.56 -16.59 9.11
C PHE A 41 5.14 -15.18 9.05
N ALA A 42 5.43 -14.68 7.84
CA ALA A 42 5.79 -13.30 7.56
C ALA A 42 4.64 -12.61 6.79
N ASP A 43 4.62 -11.28 6.81
CA ASP A 43 3.76 -10.51 5.92
C ASP A 43 4.10 -10.86 4.47
N ASP A 44 3.12 -11.34 3.73
CA ASP A 44 3.25 -11.73 2.33
C ASP A 44 2.50 -10.80 1.37
N VAL A 45 1.67 -9.89 1.90
CA VAL A 45 0.89 -8.89 1.14
C VAL A 45 1.29 -7.48 1.56
N PHE A 46 1.61 -6.63 0.59
CA PHE A 46 2.05 -5.25 0.81
C PHE A 46 1.30 -4.28 -0.09
N PHE A 47 0.76 -3.21 0.50
CA PHE A 47 0.24 -2.06 -0.25
C PHE A 47 1.39 -1.09 -0.53
N VAL A 48 1.64 -0.80 -1.80
CA VAL A 48 2.66 0.16 -2.22
C VAL A 48 1.98 1.41 -2.75
N LEU A 49 2.11 2.50 -2.00
CA LEU A 49 1.62 3.82 -2.37
C LEU A 49 2.73 4.57 -3.10
N ILE A 50 2.40 5.20 -4.22
CA ILE A 50 3.36 5.99 -5.01
C ILE A 50 2.80 7.41 -5.18
N GLY A 51 3.57 8.39 -4.74
CA GLY A 51 3.30 9.81 -4.90
C GLY A 51 3.71 10.34 -6.28
N ALA A 52 3.05 11.40 -6.72
CA ALA A 52 3.30 12.04 -8.02
C ALA A 52 4.72 12.60 -8.18
N ARG A 53 5.45 12.78 -7.07
CA ARG A 53 6.86 13.23 -7.08
C ARG A 53 7.87 12.08 -7.13
N GLY A 54 7.41 10.83 -7.24
CA GLY A 54 8.25 9.64 -7.26
C GLY A 54 8.62 9.09 -5.87
N ASN A 55 8.14 9.70 -4.79
CA ASN A 55 8.20 9.14 -3.44
C ASN A 55 7.23 7.96 -3.30
N GLY A 56 7.50 7.06 -2.36
CA GLY A 56 6.63 5.91 -2.09
C GLY A 56 6.59 5.56 -0.61
N CYS A 57 5.56 4.80 -0.24
CA CYS A 57 5.40 4.23 1.09
C CYS A 57 4.85 2.82 0.97
N VAL A 58 5.52 1.86 1.63
CA VAL A 58 5.06 0.47 1.72
C VAL A 58 4.32 0.27 3.03
N VAL A 59 3.12 -0.31 2.96
CA VAL A 59 2.31 -0.68 4.12
C VAL A 59 2.08 -2.19 4.08
N PRO A 60 2.68 -2.96 5.01
CA PRO A 60 2.37 -4.38 5.16
C PRO A 60 0.88 -4.58 5.48
N HIS A 61 0.29 -5.68 5.03
CA HIS A 61 -1.12 -5.98 5.29
C HIS A 61 -1.43 -6.03 6.79
N SER A 62 -0.51 -6.53 7.63
CA SER A 62 -0.64 -6.50 9.09
C SER A 62 -0.82 -5.09 9.70
N ALA A 63 -0.33 -4.04 9.03
CA ALA A 63 -0.42 -2.65 9.46
C ALA A 63 -1.55 -1.86 8.77
N ALA A 64 -2.27 -2.49 7.83
CA ALA A 64 -3.33 -1.87 7.05
C ALA A 64 -4.67 -1.96 7.80
N ASP A 65 -4.98 -0.94 8.60
CA ASP A 65 -6.24 -0.90 9.35
C ASP A 65 -7.48 -0.73 8.44
N THR A 66 -8.67 -0.97 9.01
CA THR A 66 -9.94 -0.86 8.26
C THR A 66 -10.15 0.52 7.65
N ALA A 67 -9.72 1.59 8.32
CA ALA A 67 -9.89 2.96 7.83
C ALA A 67 -9.03 3.22 6.58
N PHE A 68 -7.78 2.76 6.59
CA PHE A 68 -6.88 2.77 5.46
C PHE A 68 -7.46 1.98 4.28
N LEU A 69 -7.91 0.75 4.50
CA LEU A 69 -8.50 -0.09 3.45
C LEU A 69 -9.75 0.55 2.83
N MET A 70 -10.65 1.11 3.67
CA MET A 70 -11.83 1.83 3.18
C MET A 70 -11.45 3.05 2.36
N ARG A 71 -10.44 3.81 2.78
CA ARG A 71 -9.98 4.99 2.06
C ARG A 71 -9.44 4.64 0.67
N LEU A 72 -8.69 3.55 0.55
CA LEU A 72 -8.22 3.06 -0.75
C LEU A 72 -9.39 2.66 -1.65
N GLN A 73 -10.35 1.91 -1.12
CA GLN A 73 -11.53 1.45 -1.87
C GLN A 73 -12.43 2.59 -2.36
N GLN A 74 -12.44 3.73 -1.66
CA GLN A 74 -13.17 4.94 -2.07
C GLN A 74 -12.48 5.74 -3.19
N LEU A 75 -11.26 5.38 -3.60
CA LEU A 75 -10.59 6.07 -4.69
C LEU A 75 -11.36 5.86 -6.02
N PRO A 76 -11.62 6.91 -6.81
CA PRO A 76 -12.34 6.78 -8.06
C PRO A 76 -11.63 5.81 -9.03
N GLY A 77 -12.35 4.78 -9.46
CA GLY A 77 -11.80 3.76 -10.36
C GLY A 77 -10.90 2.72 -9.70
N PHE A 78 -10.97 2.55 -8.36
CA PHE A 78 -10.25 1.50 -7.65
C PHE A 78 -10.70 0.10 -8.08
N ASP A 79 -9.73 -0.75 -8.43
CA ASP A 79 -9.94 -2.08 -9.01
C ASP A 79 -10.02 -3.14 -7.90
N HIS A 80 -11.23 -3.36 -7.40
CA HIS A 80 -11.50 -4.33 -6.34
C HIS A 80 -11.27 -5.78 -6.81
N ALA A 81 -11.45 -6.06 -8.10
CA ALA A 81 -11.23 -7.41 -8.64
C ALA A 81 -9.75 -7.81 -8.55
N LYS A 82 -8.82 -6.88 -8.84
CA LYS A 82 -7.39 -7.12 -8.62
C LYS A 82 -6.99 -7.25 -7.17
N VAL A 83 -7.70 -6.59 -6.24
CA VAL A 83 -7.46 -6.82 -4.80
C VAL A 83 -7.82 -8.26 -4.44
N ILE A 84 -8.97 -8.75 -4.89
CA ILE A 84 -9.39 -10.13 -4.66
C ILE A 84 -8.37 -11.12 -5.27
N GLU A 85 -7.91 -10.86 -6.49
CA GLU A 85 -6.86 -11.67 -7.14
C GLU A 85 -5.56 -11.67 -6.33
N ALA A 86 -5.14 -10.51 -5.83
CA ALA A 86 -3.92 -10.39 -5.03
C ALA A 86 -4.02 -11.17 -3.71
N MET A 87 -5.15 -11.07 -3.00
CA MET A 87 -5.34 -11.77 -1.71
C MET A 87 -5.35 -13.30 -1.84
N GLY A 88 -5.55 -13.84 -3.06
CA GLY A 88 -5.45 -15.28 -3.35
C GLY A 88 -4.10 -15.71 -3.92
N THR A 89 -3.13 -14.81 -4.06
CA THR A 89 -1.84 -15.11 -4.71
C THR A 89 -0.76 -15.39 -3.67
N VAL A 90 -0.13 -16.57 -3.77
CA VAL A 90 0.92 -17.06 -2.85
C VAL A 90 2.33 -17.04 -3.48
N THR A 91 2.50 -16.28 -4.56
CA THR A 91 3.76 -16.14 -5.29
C THR A 91 4.11 -14.67 -5.49
N ASP A 92 5.36 -14.42 -5.86
CA ASP A 92 5.85 -13.08 -6.16
C ASP A 92 5.11 -12.46 -7.33
N ARG A 93 4.29 -11.44 -7.06
CA ARG A 93 3.49 -10.76 -8.09
C ARG A 93 3.18 -9.32 -7.70
N GLN A 94 2.89 -8.51 -8.71
CA GLN A 94 2.46 -7.12 -8.53
C GLN A 94 1.13 -6.85 -9.24
N PHE A 95 0.25 -6.13 -8.56
CA PHE A 95 -1.08 -5.78 -9.04
C PHE A 95 -1.28 -4.27 -9.00
N LEU A 96 -1.53 -3.65 -10.15
CA LEU A 96 -1.93 -2.24 -10.22
C LEU A 96 -3.42 -2.12 -9.90
N VAL A 97 -3.75 -1.76 -8.66
CA VAL A 97 -5.15 -1.69 -8.17
C VAL A 97 -5.76 -0.30 -8.33
N TRP A 98 -4.92 0.74 -8.44
CA TRP A 98 -5.41 2.09 -8.74
C TRP A 98 -4.33 2.96 -9.34
N ARG A 99 -4.74 3.86 -10.24
CA ARG A 99 -3.94 4.97 -10.74
C ARG A 99 -4.82 6.18 -10.88
N ARG A 100 -4.33 7.35 -10.47
CA ARG A 100 -5.03 8.61 -10.63
C ARG A 100 -5.26 8.87 -12.12
N ARG A 101 -6.51 9.18 -12.48
CA ARG A 101 -6.83 9.68 -13.82
C ARG A 101 -6.56 11.17 -13.83
N ASN A 102 -5.84 11.63 -14.85
CA ASN A 102 -5.60 13.06 -15.11
C ASN A 102 -6.89 13.74 -15.59
#